data_AF-A0A347WC94-F1
#
_entry.id   AF-A0A347WC94-F1
#
_cell.length_a   1.000
_cell.length_b   1.000
_cell.length_c   1.000
_cell.angle_alpha   90.00
_cell.angle_beta   90.00
_cell.angle_gamma   90.00
#
_symmetry.space_group_name_H-M   'P 1'
#
loop_
_entity.id
_entity.type
_entity.pdbx_description
1 polymer ?
#
loop_
_entity_poly.entity_id
_entity_poly.type
_entity_poly.pdbx_seq_one_letter_code
_entity_poly.pdbx_strand_id
1 'polypeptide(L)'
;MALNHILVMLPREQDGREATPTVGIIDSQSVKSAENSGLRGYDAGREIKGRKRHIATDTLGHLIVSVVHAADIQDRDGAPLVVARIRQLFFVVVAFDWRRRLCW
;
A
#
# COMPACT_ATOMS: atom_id res chain seq x y z
N MET A 1 -2.20 10.33 -13.44
CA MET A 1 -2.76 9.64 -12.25
C MET A 1 -4.28 9.39 -12.38
N ALA A 2 -4.81 9.08 -13.58
CA ALA A 2 -6.26 8.87 -13.75
C ALA A 2 -6.68 7.39 -13.66
N LEU A 3 -5.80 6.47 -14.08
CA LEU A 3 -6.15 5.05 -14.22
C LEU A 3 -6.57 4.42 -12.90
N ASN A 4 -5.75 4.53 -11.85
CA ASN A 4 -6.08 3.88 -10.57
C ASN A 4 -7.34 4.46 -9.92
N HIS A 5 -7.59 5.75 -10.11
CA HIS A 5 -8.81 6.39 -9.62
C HIS A 5 -10.06 5.77 -10.26
N ILE A 6 -10.03 5.56 -11.58
CA ILE A 6 -11.12 4.90 -12.33
C ILE A 6 -11.25 3.42 -11.93
N LEU A 7 -10.13 2.71 -11.77
CA LEU A 7 -10.11 1.30 -11.37
C LEU A 7 -10.64 1.04 -9.95
N VAL A 8 -10.68 2.07 -9.11
CA VAL A 8 -11.32 2.00 -7.79
C VAL A 8 -12.79 2.39 -7.89
N MET A 9 -13.13 3.47 -8.61
CA MET A 9 -14.49 3.99 -8.64
C MET A 9 -15.48 3.11 -9.39
N LEU A 10 -15.15 2.66 -10.61
CA LEU A 10 -16.10 1.92 -11.45
C LEU A 10 -16.55 0.59 -10.84
N PRO A 11 -15.65 -0.26 -10.31
CA PRO A 11 -16.08 -1.50 -9.68
C PRO A 11 -16.92 -1.28 -8.42
N ARG A 12 -16.65 -0.21 -7.66
CA ARG A 12 -17.46 0.15 -6.49
C ARG A 12 -18.89 0.50 -6.87
N GLU A 13 -19.08 1.27 -7.95
CA GLU A 13 -20.42 1.58 -8.47
C GLU A 13 -21.13 0.33 -8.98
N GLN A 14 -20.41 -0.57 -9.65
CA GLN A 14 -20.94 -1.87 -10.11
C GLN A 14 -21.40 -2.75 -8.93
N ASP A 15 -20.69 -2.69 -7.81
CA ASP A 15 -21.05 -3.37 -6.56
C ASP A 15 -22.10 -2.61 -5.72
N GLY A 16 -22.69 -1.54 -6.25
CA GLY A 16 -23.72 -0.73 -5.59
C GLY A 16 -23.19 0.07 -4.38
N ARG A 17 -21.88 0.35 -4.34
CA ARG A 17 -21.23 1.19 -3.33
C ARG A 17 -20.96 2.59 -3.86
N GLU A 18 -20.75 3.52 -2.94
CA GLU A 18 -20.28 4.87 -3.28
C GLU A 18 -18.92 4.79 -3.99
N ALA A 19 -18.80 5.47 -5.13
CA ALA A 19 -17.60 5.48 -5.98
C ALA A 19 -16.34 5.86 -5.19
N THR A 20 -16.44 6.88 -4.34
CA THR A 20 -15.36 7.30 -3.46
C THR A 20 -15.21 6.30 -2.30
N PRO A 21 -14.03 5.70 -2.08
CA PRO A 21 -13.81 4.89 -0.89
C PRO A 21 -13.82 5.77 0.36
N THR A 22 -14.43 5.29 1.45
CA THR A 22 -14.43 5.99 2.74
C THR A 22 -13.30 5.52 3.64
N VAL A 23 -12.94 4.23 3.55
CA VAL A 23 -11.92 3.59 4.39
C VAL A 23 -10.90 2.86 3.53
N GLY A 24 -9.62 3.06 3.83
CA GLY A 24 -8.50 2.31 3.26
C GLY A 24 -7.76 1.49 4.33
N ILE A 25 -7.31 0.30 3.97
CA ILE A 25 -6.48 -0.59 4.80
C ILE A 25 -5.06 -0.54 4.28
N ILE A 26 -4.08 -0.20 5.14
CA ILE A 26 -2.66 -0.28 4.81
C ILE A 26 -2.05 -1.56 5.36
N ASP A 27 -1.33 -2.27 4.49
CA ASP A 27 -0.46 -3.39 4.82
C ASP A 27 0.97 -3.15 4.29
N SER A 28 1.95 -3.87 4.83
CA SER A 28 3.35 -3.82 4.38
C SER A 28 3.91 -5.17 4.00
N GLN A 29 4.73 -5.19 2.94
CA GLN A 29 5.41 -6.39 2.48
C GLN A 29 6.87 -6.12 2.11
N SER A 30 7.78 -6.87 2.71
CA SER A 30 9.20 -6.89 2.34
C SER A 30 9.50 -8.09 1.45
N VAL A 31 10.23 -7.87 0.36
CA VAL A 31 10.58 -8.91 -0.61
C VAL A 31 12.09 -8.87 -0.88
N LYS A 32 12.72 -10.05 -0.97
CA LYS A 32 14.12 -10.17 -1.36
C LYS A 32 14.30 -9.64 -2.79
N SER A 33 15.29 -8.79 -2.98
CA SER A 33 15.61 -8.25 -4.31
C SER A 33 16.96 -8.75 -4.79
N ALA A 34 17.14 -8.91 -6.10
CA ALA A 34 18.36 -9.42 -6.72
C ALA A 34 19.59 -8.54 -6.37
N GLU A 35 20.78 -9.11 -6.44
CA GLU A 35 22.02 -8.46 -5.95
C GLU A 35 22.30 -7.10 -6.61
N ASN A 36 21.94 -6.92 -7.89
CA ASN A 36 22.16 -5.67 -8.64
C ASN A 36 20.92 -4.76 -8.76
N SER A 37 19.93 -4.94 -7.90
CA SER A 37 18.74 -4.09 -7.89
C SER A 37 18.98 -2.83 -7.04
N GLY A 38 18.76 -1.63 -7.59
CA GLY A 38 19.11 -0.33 -6.96
C GLY A 38 18.68 -0.12 -5.50
N LEU A 39 17.55 0.57 -5.25
CA LEU A 39 17.05 0.83 -3.89
C LEU A 39 16.87 -0.49 -3.10
N ARG A 40 17.62 -0.67 -2.01
CA ARG A 40 17.57 -1.84 -1.11
C ARG A 40 17.90 -1.44 0.32
N GLY A 41 17.28 -2.14 1.26
CA GLY A 41 17.54 -2.01 2.70
C GLY A 41 17.38 -3.38 3.38
N TYR A 42 17.61 -3.43 4.68
CA TYR A 42 17.43 -4.64 5.48
C TYR A 42 16.29 -4.45 6.47
N ASP A 43 15.24 -5.26 6.34
CA ASP A 43 14.15 -5.33 7.29
C ASP A 43 14.52 -6.31 8.39
N ALA A 44 14.94 -5.81 9.55
CA ALA A 44 15.28 -6.65 10.70
C ALA A 44 14.06 -7.41 11.26
N GLY A 45 12.85 -6.87 11.10
CA GLY A 45 11.62 -7.54 11.60
C GLY A 45 11.22 -8.75 10.76
N ARG A 46 11.72 -8.84 9.53
CA ARG A 46 11.43 -9.94 8.59
C ARG A 46 12.68 -10.67 8.09
N GLU A 47 13.86 -10.23 8.53
CA GLU A 47 15.18 -10.70 8.10
C GLU A 47 15.38 -10.68 6.57
N ILE A 48 14.81 -9.68 5.90
CA ILE A 48 14.84 -9.57 4.43
C ILE A 48 15.72 -8.42 3.98
N LYS A 49 16.72 -8.73 3.14
CA LYS A 49 17.46 -7.73 2.37
C LYS A 49 16.76 -7.50 1.03
N GLY A 50 16.19 -6.32 0.84
CA GLY A 50 15.48 -6.01 -0.39
C GLY A 50 14.66 -4.73 -0.32
N ARG A 51 13.43 -4.79 -0.83
CA ARG A 51 12.50 -3.66 -0.90
C ARG A 51 11.27 -3.94 -0.06
N LYS A 52 10.69 -2.89 0.49
CA LYS A 52 9.40 -2.94 1.19
C LYS A 52 8.38 -2.12 0.41
N ARG A 53 7.18 -2.68 0.30
CA ARG A 53 6.01 -2.02 -0.28
C ARG A 53 4.96 -1.82 0.79
N HIS A 54 4.44 -0.61 0.91
CA HIS A 54 3.20 -0.37 1.64
C HIS A 54 2.06 -0.24 0.64
N ILE A 55 1.03 -1.05 0.84
CA ILE A 55 -0.10 -1.15 -0.07
C ILE A 55 -1.32 -0.68 0.69
N ALA A 56 -2.09 0.22 0.08
CA ALA A 56 -3.40 0.59 0.55
C ALA A 56 -4.48 -0.01 -0.36
N THR A 57 -5.45 -0.69 0.25
CA THR A 57 -6.63 -1.19 -0.45
C THR A 57 -7.91 -0.58 0.14
N ASP A 58 -8.99 -0.53 -0.62
CA ASP A 58 -10.31 -0.21 -0.07
C ASP A 58 -10.90 -1.43 0.68
N THR A 59 -12.12 -1.28 1.20
CA THR A 59 -12.85 -2.32 1.94
C THR A 59 -13.32 -3.50 1.07
N LEU A 60 -13.42 -3.33 -0.24
CA LEU A 60 -13.74 -4.37 -1.22
C LEU A 60 -12.47 -5.05 -1.77
N GLY A 61 -11.29 -4.56 -1.41
CA GLY A 61 -9.99 -5.10 -1.84
C GLY A 61 -9.38 -4.40 -3.06
N HIS A 62 -9.96 -3.29 -3.53
CA HIS A 62 -9.40 -2.55 -4.67
C HIS A 62 -8.12 -1.82 -4.28
N LEU A 63 -7.09 -1.88 -5.13
CA LEU A 63 -5.81 -1.21 -4.89
C LEU A 63 -5.95 0.31 -5.01
N ILE A 64 -5.70 1.06 -3.93
CA ILE A 64 -5.74 2.52 -3.93
C ILE A 64 -4.36 3.12 -4.25
N VAL A 65 -3.30 2.55 -3.65
CA VAL A 65 -1.93 3.00 -3.88
C VAL A 65 -0.94 1.94 -3.40
N SER A 66 0.24 1.91 -4.01
CA SER A 66 1.41 1.23 -3.47
C SER A 66 2.62 2.17 -3.46
N VAL A 67 3.33 2.22 -2.34
CA VAL A 67 4.59 2.96 -2.19
C VAL A 67 5.71 1.95 -1.95
N VAL A 68 6.74 1.98 -2.79
CA VAL A 68 7.88 1.06 -2.71
C VAL A 68 9.13 1.84 -2.33
N HIS A 69 9.87 1.33 -1.36
CA HIS A 69 11.15 1.88 -0.91
C HIS A 69 12.10 0.76 -0.45
N ALA A 70 13.28 1.13 0.02
CA ALA A 70 14.23 0.21 0.64
C ALA A 70 13.62 -0.45 1.90
N ALA A 71 13.96 -1.71 2.18
CA ALA A 71 13.28 -2.50 3.21
C ALA A 71 13.59 -2.09 4.66
N ASP A 72 14.60 -1.26 4.86
CA ASP A 72 15.02 -0.70 6.15
C ASP A 72 14.09 0.39 6.69
N ILE A 73 13.24 0.98 5.83
CA ILE A 73 12.19 1.89 6.28
C ILE A 73 11.15 1.12 7.08
N GLN A 74 10.83 1.62 8.27
CA GLN A 74 9.87 1.01 9.16
C GLN A 74 8.44 1.38 8.78
N ASP A 75 7.54 0.51 9.19
CA ASP A 75 6.10 0.60 9.07
C ASP A 75 5.53 1.95 9.55
N ARG A 76 6.04 2.45 10.67
CA ARG A 76 5.70 3.78 11.23
C ARG A 76 6.07 4.95 10.29
N ASP A 77 7.17 4.81 9.55
CA ASP A 77 7.75 5.87 8.72
C ASP A 77 7.21 5.78 7.28
N GLY A 78 6.87 4.57 6.82
CA GLY A 78 6.27 4.34 5.50
C GLY A 78 4.77 4.66 5.43
N ALA A 79 4.03 4.48 6.54
CA ALA A 79 2.61 4.79 6.63
C ALA A 79 2.24 6.23 6.17
N PRO A 80 2.92 7.29 6.66
CA PRO A 80 2.69 8.66 6.20
C PRO A 80 2.87 8.86 4.69
N LEU A 81 3.82 8.15 4.05
CA LEU A 81 4.06 8.25 2.61
C LEU A 81 2.85 7.76 1.81
N VAL A 82 2.23 6.68 2.28
CA VAL A 82 1.01 6.13 1.67
C VAL A 82 -0.16 7.09 1.86
N VAL A 83 -0.38 7.59 3.07
CA VAL A 83 -1.48 8.51 3.38
C VAL A 83 -1.36 9.79 2.56
N ALA A 84 -0.15 10.35 2.41
CA ALA A 84 0.10 11.52 1.58
C ALA A 84 -0.32 11.27 0.12
N ARG A 85 -0.06 10.07 -0.42
CA ARG A 85 -0.45 9.70 -1.77
C ARG A 85 -1.95 9.42 -1.91
N ILE A 86 -2.60 8.81 -0.92
CA ILE A 86 -4.06 8.63 -0.91
C ILE A 86 -4.76 9.98 -0.94
N ARG A 87 -4.30 10.95 -0.14
CA ARG A 87 -4.89 12.30 -0.06
C ARG A 87 -4.83 13.09 -1.38
N GLN A 88 -3.97 12.71 -2.31
CA GLN A 88 -3.94 13.27 -3.66
C GLN A 88 -5.02 12.69 -4.59
N LEU A 89 -5.62 11.56 -4.21
CA LEU A 89 -6.58 10.81 -5.03
C LEU A 89 -7.98 10.87 -4.43
N PHE A 90 -8.12 10.74 -3.11
CA PHE A 90 -9.41 10.60 -2.43
C PHE A 90 -9.37 11.23 -1.02
N PHE A 91 -10.54 11.63 -0.52
CA PHE A 91 -10.73 11.97 0.88
C PHE A 91 -11.13 10.71 1.67
N VAL A 92 -10.15 10.01 2.24
CA VAL A 92 -10.30 8.67 2.85
C VAL A 92 -9.78 8.66 4.29
N VAL A 93 -10.47 7.93 5.18
CA VAL A 93 -9.96 7.54 6.50
C VAL A 93 -9.12 6.27 6.36
N VAL A 94 -7.93 6.23 6.96
CA VAL A 94 -7.01 5.10 6.79
C VAL A 94 -6.85 4.33 8.09
N ALA A 95 -7.05 3.02 8.01
CA ALA A 95 -6.79 2.07 9.08
C ALA A 95 -5.51 1.27 8.77
N PHE A 96 -4.78 0.90 9.82
CA PHE A 96 -3.55 0.12 9.70
C PHE A 96 -3.82 -1.33 10.12
N ASP A 97 -3.64 -2.27 9.19
CA ASP A 97 -3.64 -3.71 9.52
C ASP A 97 -2.20 -4.21 9.50
N TRP A 98 -1.53 -4.14 10.66
CA TRP A 98 -0.17 -4.65 10.83
C TRP A 98 -0.10 -6.17 11.03
N ARG A 99 -1.25 -6.88 10.93
CA ARG A 99 -1.39 -8.23 11.48
C ARG A 99 -1.20 -9.36 10.46
N ARG A 100 -1.00 -9.09 9.17
CA ARG A 100 -0.87 -10.15 8.16
C ARG A 100 0.54 -10.30 7.62
N ARG A 101 1.12 -11.47 7.90
CA ARG A 101 2.23 -12.06 7.12
C ARG A 101 1.68 -12.51 5.76
N LEU A 102 1.47 -11.60 4.81
CA LEU A 102 1.13 -12.01 3.45
C LEU A 102 2.40 -12.45 2.73
N CYS A 103 2.66 -13.75 2.82
CA CYS A 103 3.50 -14.50 1.90
C CYS A 103 2.80 -14.58 0.55
N TRP A 104 3.22 -13.75 -0.41
CA TRP A 104 3.13 -14.03 -1.85
C TRP A 104 4.39 -13.47 -2.52
#